data_AF-A0A532TB61-F1
#
_entry.id   AF-A0A532TB61-F1
#
_cell.length_a   1.000
_cell.length_b   1.000
_cell.length_c   1.000
_cell.angle_alpha   90.00
_cell.angle_beta   90.00
_cell.angle_gamma   90.00
#
_symmetry.space_group_name_H-M   'P 1'
#
loop_
_entity.id
_entity.type
_entity.pdbx_description
1 polymer ?
#
loop_
_entity_poly.entity_id
_entity_poly.type
_entity_poly.pdbx_seq_one_letter_code
_entity_poly.pdbx_strand_id
1 'polypeptide(L)'
;MSDTMKFDIELYVNQFKNKKFLIKHLIDIEKIIISFEYSKFINSVYNYFNSKVEGSEERLNAKHYNDAGEIIDSFWKLLLNNDSIATYQSNLKIKLKI
;
A
#
# COMPACT_ATOMS: atom_id res chain seq x y z
N MET A 1 -15.24 9.15 -13.39
CA MET A 1 -13.86 8.64 -13.44
C MET A 1 -13.35 8.63 -12.02
N SER A 2 -13.05 7.47 -11.44
CA SER A 2 -12.66 7.40 -10.04
C SER A 2 -11.27 8.00 -9.86
N ASP A 3 -11.11 8.71 -8.75
CA ASP A 3 -9.89 9.39 -8.34
C ASP A 3 -8.68 8.46 -8.14
N THR A 4 -8.95 7.14 -8.10
CA THR A 4 -8.00 6.02 -8.07
C THR A 4 -7.08 5.98 -9.30
N MET A 5 -7.53 6.45 -10.48
CA MET A 5 -6.76 6.39 -11.73
C MET A 5 -5.55 7.35 -11.81
N LYS A 6 -5.37 8.25 -10.84
CA LYS A 6 -4.35 9.32 -10.89
C LYS A 6 -3.18 9.14 -9.92
N PHE A 7 -3.25 8.18 -8.99
CA PHE A 7 -2.11 7.88 -8.12
C PHE A 7 -1.16 6.93 -8.86
N ASP A 8 0.07 7.38 -9.11
CA ASP A 8 1.08 6.60 -9.85
C ASP A 8 1.63 5.45 -8.99
N ILE A 9 0.85 4.38 -8.92
CA ILE A 9 1.17 3.18 -8.16
C ILE A 9 2.37 2.43 -8.75
N GLU A 10 2.55 2.51 -10.07
CA GLU A 10 3.61 1.80 -10.79
C GLU A 10 4.98 2.32 -10.41
N LEU A 11 5.13 3.64 -10.22
CA LEU A 11 6.36 4.24 -9.71
C LEU A 11 6.79 3.61 -8.39
N TYR A 12 5.87 3.51 -7.42
CA TYR A 12 6.17 2.93 -6.11
C TYR A 12 6.48 1.44 -6.23
N VAL A 13 5.68 0.65 -6.96
CA VAL A 13 5.94 -0.78 -7.18
C VAL A 13 7.34 -1.01 -7.77
N ASN A 14 7.73 -0.20 -8.75
CA ASN A 14 9.05 -0.29 -9.39
C ASN A 14 10.20 0.04 -8.42
N GLN A 15 10.00 0.96 -7.46
CA GLN A 15 11.00 1.23 -6.41
C GLN A 15 11.24 0.02 -5.51
N PHE A 16 10.19 -0.72 -5.15
CA PHE A 16 10.33 -1.94 -4.35
C PHE A 16 10.92 -3.11 -5.15
N LYS A 17 10.64 -3.20 -6.46
CA LYS A 17 11.19 -4.23 -7.35
C LYS A 17 12.66 -4.01 -7.72
N ASN A 18 13.15 -2.78 -7.82
CA ASN A 18 14.49 -2.44 -8.33
C ASN A 18 15.65 -2.66 -7.31
N LYS A 19 15.73 -3.85 -6.71
CA LYS A 19 16.89 -4.42 -5.97
C LYS A 19 16.90 -4.30 -4.44
N LYS A 20 16.05 -3.51 -3.79
CA LYS A 20 16.06 -3.40 -2.31
C LYS A 20 15.27 -4.52 -1.62
N PHE A 21 14.21 -5.03 -2.25
CA PHE A 21 13.33 -6.02 -1.66
C PHE A 21 13.14 -7.21 -2.60
N LEU A 22 13.94 -8.25 -2.39
CA LEU A 22 13.74 -9.53 -3.05
C LEU A 22 12.75 -10.35 -2.22
N ILE A 23 11.52 -10.49 -2.71
CA ILE A 23 10.46 -11.19 -1.99
C ILE A 23 10.55 -12.68 -2.33
N LYS A 24 11.15 -13.46 -1.44
CA LYS A 24 11.21 -14.92 -1.56
C LYS A 24 10.42 -15.61 -0.45
N HIS A 25 10.34 -14.98 0.70
CA HIS A 25 9.72 -15.52 1.89
C HIS A 25 8.83 -14.48 2.57
N LEU A 26 7.93 -14.94 3.43
CA LEU A 26 7.02 -14.06 4.19
C LEU A 26 7.76 -13.01 5.02
N ILE A 27 8.91 -13.37 5.60
CA ILE A 27 9.74 -12.43 6.36
C ILE A 27 10.22 -11.24 5.52
N ASP A 28 10.32 -11.39 4.19
CA ASP A 28 10.70 -10.30 3.30
C ASP A 28 9.55 -9.31 3.12
N ILE A 29 8.29 -9.79 3.21
CA ILE A 29 7.12 -8.92 3.24
C ILE A 29 7.07 -8.14 4.55
N GLU A 30 7.37 -8.77 5.68
CA GLU A 30 7.43 -8.09 6.98
C GLU A 30 8.48 -6.98 6.97
N LYS A 31 9.66 -7.24 6.38
CA LYS A 31 10.70 -6.21 6.18
C LYS A 31 10.20 -5.02 5.37
N ILE A 32 9.39 -5.25 4.34
CA ILE A 32 8.76 -4.17 3.57
C ILE A 32 7.79 -3.41 4.47
N ILE A 33 6.89 -4.08 5.19
CA ILE A 33 5.87 -3.43 6.04
C ILE A 33 6.51 -2.51 7.10
N ILE A 34 7.59 -2.94 7.74
CA ILE A 34 8.30 -2.14 8.76
C ILE A 34 9.31 -1.16 8.17
N SER A 35 9.47 -1.14 6.84
CA SER A 35 10.44 -0.26 6.19
C SER A 35 10.00 1.21 6.20
N PHE A 36 11.00 2.08 6.21
CA PHE A 36 10.78 3.51 6.03
C PHE A 36 10.17 3.84 4.67
N GLU A 37 10.55 3.09 3.64
CA GLU A 37 10.00 3.23 2.29
C GLU A 37 8.51 2.95 2.25
N TYR A 38 8.04 1.90 2.91
CA TYR A 38 6.62 1.56 2.95
C TYR A 38 5.83 2.58 3.77
N SER A 39 6.40 3.06 4.89
CA SER A 39 5.80 4.15 5.66
C SER A 39 5.63 5.43 4.81
N LYS A 40 6.63 5.77 3.98
CA LYS A 40 6.55 6.87 3.02
C LYS A 40 5.50 6.66 1.94
N PHE A 41 5.37 5.43 1.43
CA PHE A 41 4.31 5.08 0.47
C PHE A 41 2.92 5.29 1.09
N ILE A 42 2.66 4.74 2.28
CA ILE A 42 1.38 4.91 2.98
C ILE A 42 1.06 6.39 3.21
N ASN A 43 2.03 7.17 3.68
CA ASN A 43 1.85 8.62 3.87
C ASN A 43 1.56 9.35 2.55
N SER A 44 2.17 8.92 1.43
CA SER A 44 1.91 9.49 0.11
C SER A 44 0.49 9.18 -0.36
N VAL A 45 0.00 7.96 -0.14
CA VAL A 45 -1.39 7.57 -0.42
C VAL A 45 -2.34 8.43 0.41
N TYR A 46 -2.10 8.56 1.71
CA TYR A 46 -2.98 9.35 2.58
C TYR A 46 -2.97 10.83 2.24
N ASN A 47 -1.80 11.42 1.98
CA ASN A 47 -1.67 12.80 1.54
C ASN A 47 -2.40 13.04 0.21
N TYR A 48 -2.31 12.10 -0.73
CA TYR A 48 -3.00 12.22 -2.01
C TYR A 48 -4.51 12.31 -1.84
N PHE A 49 -5.10 11.43 -1.02
CA PHE A 49 -6.54 11.44 -0.78
C PHE A 49 -6.98 12.61 0.10
N ASN A 50 -6.20 12.98 1.12
CA ASN A 50 -6.49 14.14 1.96
C ASN A 50 -6.35 15.47 1.21
N SER A 51 -5.46 15.58 0.21
CA SER A 51 -5.32 16.79 -0.61
C SER A 51 -6.58 17.14 -1.42
N LYS A 52 -7.52 16.20 -1.53
CA LYS A 52 -8.81 16.37 -2.21
C LYS A 52 -9.92 16.82 -1.26
N VAL A 53 -9.61 16.97 0.03
CA VAL A 53 -10.53 17.41 1.07
C VAL A 53 -10.03 18.76 1.60
N GLU A 54 -10.89 19.76 1.66
CA GLU A 54 -10.55 21.03 2.32
C GLU A 54 -10.46 20.81 3.84
N GLY A 55 -9.26 20.98 4.39
CA GLY A 55 -8.96 20.82 5.81
C GLY A 55 -7.70 20.00 6.07
N SER A 56 -6.76 20.55 6.82
CA SER A 56 -5.51 19.85 7.16
C SER A 56 -5.76 18.80 8.23
N GLU A 57 -5.97 17.54 7.82
CA GLU A 57 -6.00 16.42 8.77
C GLU A 57 -4.75 15.55 8.63
N GLU A 58 -4.07 15.34 9.76
CA GLU A 58 -2.94 14.40 9.92
C GLU A 58 -3.37 12.93 9.75
N ARG A 59 -4.68 12.65 9.69
CA ARG A 59 -5.27 11.31 9.52
C ARG A 59 -6.06 11.22 8.21
N LEU A 60 -6.08 10.05 7.59
CA LEU A 60 -6.86 9.84 6.36
C LEU A 60 -8.34 10.09 6.64
N ASN A 61 -8.96 10.94 5.81
CA ASN A 61 -10.38 11.24 5.92
C ASN A 61 -11.24 9.98 5.75
N ALA A 62 -12.26 9.83 6.60
CA ALA A 62 -13.14 8.67 6.64
C ALA A 62 -13.70 8.26 5.28
N LYS A 63 -14.02 9.25 4.45
CA LYS A 63 -14.61 9.08 3.11
C LYS A 63 -13.67 8.39 2.11
N HIS A 64 -12.36 8.44 2.35
CA HIS A 64 -11.35 7.92 1.44
C HIS A 64 -10.62 6.66 1.94
N TYR A 65 -11.01 6.09 3.10
CA TYR A 65 -10.43 4.81 3.57
C TYR A 65 -10.54 3.69 2.55
N ASN A 66 -11.69 3.58 1.89
CA ASN A 66 -11.91 2.54 0.88
C ASN A 66 -11.00 2.76 -0.33
N ASP A 67 -10.93 3.98 -0.86
CA ASP A 67 -10.09 4.31 -2.02
C ASP A 67 -8.58 4.12 -1.71
N ALA A 68 -8.13 4.54 -0.51
CA ALA A 68 -6.76 4.32 -0.06
C ALA A 68 -6.46 2.83 0.15
N GLY A 69 -7.42 2.08 0.69
CA GLY A 69 -7.34 0.62 0.82
C GLY A 69 -7.20 -0.05 -0.54
N GLU A 70 -7.97 0.37 -1.54
CA GLU A 70 -7.87 -0.15 -2.92
C GLU A 70 -6.50 0.12 -3.55
N ILE A 71 -5.91 1.29 -3.33
CA ILE A 71 -4.55 1.61 -3.78
C ILE A 71 -3.52 0.72 -3.08
N ILE A 72 -3.60 0.57 -1.75
CA ILE A 72 -2.67 -0.27 -1.00
C ILE A 72 -2.79 -1.74 -1.44
N ASP A 73 -4.00 -2.25 -1.61
CA ASP A 73 -4.24 -3.60 -2.11
C ASP A 73 -3.69 -3.79 -3.52
N SER A 74 -3.90 -2.81 -4.40
CA SER A 74 -3.36 -2.83 -5.76
C SER A 74 -1.84 -2.82 -5.77
N PHE A 75 -1.20 -2.11 -4.84
CA PHE A 75 0.25 -2.06 -4.71
C PHE A 75 0.78 -3.45 -4.37
N TRP A 76 0.18 -4.12 -3.38
CA TRP A 76 0.58 -5.47 -3.01
C TRP A 76 0.30 -6.49 -4.11
N LYS A 77 -0.81 -6.33 -4.83
CA LYS A 77 -1.11 -7.19 -5.99
C LYS A 77 -0.01 -7.10 -7.06
N LEU A 78 0.38 -5.88 -7.40
CA LEU A 78 1.42 -5.62 -8.41
C LEU A 78 2.81 -6.01 -7.93
N LEU A 79 3.09 -5.90 -6.63
CA LEU A 79 4.39 -6.20 -6.05
C LEU A 79 4.64 -7.71 -5.90
N LEU A 80 3.61 -8.47 -5.47
CA LEU A 80 3.76 -9.88 -5.07
C LEU A 80 3.53 -10.88 -6.21
N ASN A 81 2.95 -10.46 -7.34
CA ASN A 81 2.32 -11.35 -8.33
C ASN A 81 1.23 -12.24 -7.69
N ASN A 82 0.23 -12.68 -8.47
CA ASN A 82 -1.00 -13.27 -7.93
C ASN A 82 -0.81 -14.46 -6.94
N ASP A 83 0.25 -15.26 -7.10
CA ASP A 83 0.47 -16.46 -6.27
C ASP A 83 0.93 -16.17 -4.83
N SER A 84 1.60 -15.03 -4.57
CA SER A 84 2.12 -14.70 -3.23
C SER A 84 1.13 -13.88 -2.39
N ILE A 85 0.04 -13.41 -3.01
CA ILE A 85 -1.00 -12.58 -2.38
C ILE A 85 -1.89 -13.40 -1.45
N ALA A 86 -2.22 -14.64 -1.80
CA ALA A 86 -3.05 -15.50 -0.96
C ALA A 86 -2.39 -15.75 0.42
N THR A 87 -1.07 -15.94 0.41
CA THR A 87 -0.24 -16.12 1.60
C THR A 87 -0.10 -14.81 2.40
N TYR A 88 -0.03 -13.66 1.71
CA TYR A 88 -0.04 -12.33 2.32
C TYR A 88 -1.38 -12.02 3.01
N GLN A 89 -2.50 -12.14 2.29
CA GLN A 89 -3.84 -11.81 2.78
C GLN A 89 -4.26 -12.68 3.95
N SER A 90 -3.94 -13.98 3.92
CA SER A 90 -4.25 -14.90 5.02
C SER A 90 -3.49 -14.52 6.28
N ASN A 91 -2.21 -14.14 6.18
CA ASN A 91 -1.39 -13.82 7.36
C ASN A 91 -1.63 -12.39 7.90
N LEU A 92 -1.95 -11.41 7.05
CA LEU A 92 -2.26 -10.06 7.51
C LEU A 92 -3.63 -9.94 8.17
N LYS A 93 -4.65 -10.64 7.65
CA LYS A 93 -5.96 -10.72 8.34
C LYS A 93 -5.82 -11.34 9.72
N ILE A 94 -4.99 -12.38 9.87
CA ILE A 94 -4.71 -13.02 11.17
C ILE A 94 -3.97 -12.08 12.12
N LYS A 95 -2.95 -11.33 11.64
CA LYS A 95 -2.17 -10.42 12.49
C LYS A 95 -2.89 -9.11 12.84
N LEU A 96 -3.81 -8.62 12.00
CA LEU A 96 -4.55 -7.38 12.24
C LEU A 96 -5.79 -7.55 13.14
N LYS A 97 -6.19 -8.78 13.50
CA LYS A 97 -7.39 -9.08 14.31
C LYS A 97 -8.60 -8.23 13.89
N ILE A 98 -8.97 -8.30 12.61
CA ILE A 98 -10.27 -7.84 12.11
C ILE A 98 -11.15 -9.07 11.89
#